data_AF-B7VHN6-F1
#
_entry.id   AF-B7VHN6-F1
#
_cell.length_a   1.000
_cell.length_b   1.000
_cell.length_c   1.000
_cell.angle_alpha   90.00
_cell.angle_beta   90.00
_cell.angle_gamma   90.00
#
_symmetry.space_group_name_H-M   'P 1'
#
loop_
_entity.id
_entity.type
_entity.pdbx_description
1 polymer ?
#
loop_
_entity_poly.entity_id
_entity_poly.type
_entity_poly.pdbx_seq_one_letter_code
_entity_poly.pdbx_strand_id
1 'polypeptide(L)'
;MLDKKVCKNIKMVLLDVDGVMTDGSIYINQDGEFFKSFNVKDGLAVELLRSHNILVGIISGKASAALDTRCQQLGFDEIITGCKNKLPALIDICSKYKITSEQISFLGDDVLDIPIFEKVGLSAAPIDAHKLAIDSADWVSSLKGGEGMVREFVDLLLVTQLDKPLKEVYEPLLNKIRLDDVATMEQ
;
A
#
# COMPACT_ATOMS: atom_id res chain seq x y z
N MET A 1 -4.76 -5.12 -17.18
CA MET A 1 -4.73 -6.33 -16.32
C MET A 1 -3.29 -6.50 -15.84
N LEU A 2 -3.08 -6.98 -14.61
CA LEU A 2 -1.73 -7.20 -14.08
C LEU A 2 -1.05 -8.40 -14.74
N ASP A 3 0.27 -8.35 -14.92
CA ASP A 3 1.03 -9.51 -15.39
C ASP A 3 1.10 -10.58 -14.28
N LYS A 4 0.63 -11.79 -14.60
CA LYS A 4 0.56 -12.91 -13.66
C LYS A 4 1.92 -13.40 -13.18
N LYS A 5 2.96 -13.35 -14.02
CA LYS A 5 4.33 -13.75 -13.63
C LYS A 5 4.91 -12.76 -12.64
N VAL A 6 4.67 -11.47 -12.84
CA VAL A 6 5.06 -10.41 -11.91
C VAL A 6 4.34 -10.60 -10.57
N CYS A 7 3.01 -10.69 -10.59
CA CYS A 7 2.19 -10.81 -9.37
C CYS A 7 2.60 -12.02 -8.51
N LYS A 8 2.98 -13.15 -9.12
CA LYS A 8 3.44 -14.34 -8.41
C LYS A 8 4.69 -14.14 -7.57
N ASN A 9 5.51 -13.14 -7.89
CA ASN A 9 6.75 -12.87 -7.20
C ASN A 9 6.61 -11.78 -6.12
N ILE A 10 5.47 -11.09 -6.04
CA ILE A 10 5.25 -10.03 -5.06
C ILE A 10 5.15 -10.65 -3.65
N LYS A 11 6.00 -10.12 -2.76
CA LYS A 11 6.12 -10.50 -1.34
C LYS A 11 5.90 -9.33 -0.40
N MET A 12 5.97 -8.10 -0.91
CA MET A 12 5.70 -6.90 -0.13
C MET A 12 4.95 -5.88 -0.97
N VAL A 13 3.98 -5.20 -0.34
CA VAL A 13 3.30 -4.03 -0.89
C VAL A 13 3.72 -2.81 -0.08
N LEU A 14 4.32 -1.83 -0.74
CA LEU A 14 4.69 -0.54 -0.17
C LEU A 14 3.73 0.53 -0.66
N LEU A 15 3.36 1.44 0.23
CA LEU A 15 2.41 2.52 -0.07
C LEU A 15 3.07 3.87 0.19
N ASP A 16 2.87 4.84 -0.70
CA ASP A 16 2.79 6.22 -0.26
C ASP A 16 1.52 6.43 0.56
N VAL A 17 1.46 7.56 1.27
CA VAL A 17 0.37 7.93 2.15
C VAL A 17 -0.49 9.00 1.51
N ASP A 18 0.08 10.18 1.27
CA ASP A 18 -0.69 11.33 0.80
C ASP A 18 -0.99 11.16 -0.68
N GLY A 19 -2.27 11.22 -1.06
CA GLY A 19 -2.72 10.97 -2.43
C GLY A 19 -2.91 9.49 -2.78
N VAL A 20 -2.52 8.56 -1.90
CA VAL A 20 -2.74 7.11 -2.06
C VAL A 20 -3.68 6.57 -0.98
N MET A 21 -3.24 6.58 0.29
CA MET A 21 -4.07 6.19 1.44
C MET A 21 -4.99 7.33 1.92
N THR A 22 -4.70 8.55 1.50
CA THR A 22 -5.51 9.75 1.72
C THR A 22 -5.86 10.39 0.38
N ASP A 23 -6.76 11.38 0.38
CA ASP A 23 -7.12 12.19 -0.79
C ASP A 23 -6.06 13.26 -1.14
N GLY A 24 -4.89 13.24 -0.47
CA GLY A 24 -3.82 14.22 -0.65
C GLY A 24 -4.04 15.55 0.08
N SER A 25 -5.19 15.74 0.74
CA SER A 25 -5.47 16.94 1.51
C SER A 25 -4.63 16.98 2.80
N ILE A 26 -4.01 18.13 3.08
CA ILE A 26 -3.28 18.38 4.33
C ILE A 26 -4.06 19.38 5.18
N TYR A 27 -4.48 18.94 6.37
CA TYR A 27 -5.20 19.78 7.34
C TYR A 27 -4.23 20.35 8.36
N ILE A 28 -4.06 21.68 8.35
CA ILE A 28 -3.05 22.40 9.13
C ILE A 28 -3.73 23.37 10.10
N ASN A 29 -3.28 23.39 11.36
CA ASN A 29 -3.63 24.38 12.37
C ASN A 29 -2.37 25.19 12.75
N GLN A 30 -2.43 25.97 13.84
CA GLN A 30 -1.31 26.82 14.27
C GLN A 30 -0.05 26.02 14.67
N ASP A 31 -0.21 24.74 15.05
CA ASP A 31 0.87 23.85 15.49
C ASP A 31 1.38 22.92 14.37
N GLY A 32 0.81 23.00 13.17
CA GLY A 32 1.17 22.19 12.01
C GLY A 32 0.06 21.24 11.57
N GLU A 33 0.45 20.13 10.95
CA GLU A 33 -0.51 19.12 10.46
C GLU A 33 -1.17 18.40 11.63
N PHE A 34 -2.49 18.49 11.73
CA PHE A 34 -3.25 17.99 12.89
C PHE A 34 -4.22 16.87 12.58
N PHE A 35 -4.51 16.62 11.29
CA PHE A 35 -5.50 15.64 10.87
C PHE A 35 -5.15 15.03 9.51
N LYS A 36 -5.36 13.72 9.38
CA LYS A 36 -5.33 12.96 8.12
C LYS A 36 -6.58 12.09 8.04
N SER A 37 -7.22 12.08 6.89
CA SER A 37 -8.38 11.22 6.60
C SER A 37 -7.91 9.96 5.88
N PHE A 38 -8.31 8.79 6.38
CA PHE A 38 -8.00 7.48 5.80
C PHE A 38 -9.27 6.72 5.46
N ASN A 39 -9.19 5.78 4.52
CA ASN A 39 -10.30 4.92 4.16
C ASN A 39 -10.31 3.61 4.95
N VAL A 40 -11.43 3.29 5.60
CA VAL A 40 -11.60 2.01 6.34
C VAL A 40 -11.55 0.77 5.43
N LYS A 41 -11.88 0.92 4.14
CA LYS A 41 -11.80 -0.21 3.20
C LYS A 41 -10.35 -0.57 2.88
N ASP A 42 -9.48 0.43 2.86
CA ASP A 42 -8.05 0.30 2.59
C ASP A 42 -7.31 -0.32 3.77
N GLY A 43 -7.70 -0.03 5.03
CA GLY A 43 -7.08 -0.72 6.16
C GLY A 43 -7.41 -2.22 6.22
N LEU A 44 -8.59 -2.66 5.75
CA LEU A 44 -8.83 -4.10 5.56
C LEU A 44 -7.88 -4.73 4.54
N ALA A 45 -7.38 -3.97 3.56
CA ALA A 45 -6.42 -4.48 2.58
C ALA A 45 -5.09 -4.88 3.24
N VAL A 46 -4.67 -4.15 4.29
CA VAL A 46 -3.50 -4.46 5.11
C VAL A 46 -3.66 -5.82 5.79
N GLU A 47 -4.80 -6.06 6.45
CA GLU A 47 -5.09 -7.35 7.08
C GLU A 47 -5.25 -8.48 6.03
N LEU A 48 -5.81 -8.18 4.86
CA LEU A 48 -5.95 -9.16 3.79
C LEU A 48 -4.58 -9.62 3.28
N LEU A 49 -3.65 -8.70 3.01
CA LEU A 49 -2.26 -9.04 2.64
C LEU A 49 -1.59 -9.91 3.71
N ARG A 50 -1.75 -9.52 4.98
CA ARG A 50 -1.23 -10.28 6.14
C ARG A 50 -1.78 -11.70 6.19
N SER A 51 -3.07 -11.90 5.90
CA SER A 51 -3.69 -13.23 5.85
C SER A 51 -3.11 -14.14 4.76
N HIS A 52 -2.40 -13.56 3.78
CA HIS A 52 -1.68 -14.26 2.71
C HIS A 52 -0.16 -14.23 2.89
N ASN A 53 0.36 -13.80 4.05
CA ASN A 53 1.78 -13.68 4.34
C ASN A 53 2.53 -12.75 3.38
N ILE A 54 1.86 -11.71 2.87
CA ILE A 54 2.49 -10.64 2.09
C ILE A 54 2.76 -9.49 3.06
N LEU A 55 4.03 -9.06 3.11
CA LEU A 55 4.45 -7.93 3.94
C LEU A 55 3.81 -6.64 3.43
N VAL A 56 3.56 -5.70 4.33
CA VAL A 56 2.98 -4.41 3.96
C VAL A 56 3.69 -3.29 4.70
N GLY A 57 4.05 -2.23 3.98
CA GLY A 57 4.76 -1.09 4.56
C GLY A 57 4.37 0.24 3.94
N ILE A 58 4.79 1.32 4.59
CA ILE A 58 4.65 2.68 4.05
C ILE A 58 6.00 3.37 3.89
N ILE A 59 6.11 4.22 2.87
CA ILE A 59 7.20 5.19 2.73
C ILE A 59 6.58 6.56 2.42
N SER A 60 6.51 7.43 3.43
CA SER A 60 5.98 8.79 3.28
C SER A 60 7.07 9.85 3.38
N GLY A 61 6.97 10.86 2.52
CA GLY A 61 7.79 12.07 2.60
C GLY A 61 7.50 12.95 3.82
N LYS A 62 6.31 12.80 4.42
CA LYS A 62 5.88 13.54 5.61
C LYS A 62 5.93 12.66 6.86
N ALA A 63 5.98 13.29 8.02
CA ALA A 63 5.84 12.64 9.31
C ALA A 63 4.80 13.43 10.12
N SER A 64 3.87 12.72 10.76
CA SER A 64 2.89 13.31 11.67
C SER A 64 2.41 12.27 12.67
N ALA A 65 2.03 12.72 13.87
CA ALA A 65 1.53 11.82 14.92
C ALA A 65 0.25 11.09 14.48
N ALA A 66 -0.59 11.73 13.66
CA ALA A 66 -1.79 11.12 13.09
C ALA A 66 -1.44 9.94 12.17
N LEU A 67 -0.42 10.10 11.32
CA LEU A 67 0.09 9.02 10.47
C LEU A 67 0.66 7.88 11.30
N ASP A 68 1.56 8.18 12.23
CA ASP A 68 2.22 7.18 13.07
C ASP A 68 1.19 6.35 13.85
N THR A 69 0.17 7.01 14.42
CA THR A 69 -0.93 6.35 15.14
C THR A 69 -1.69 5.39 14.23
N ARG A 70 -2.07 5.83 13.03
CA ARG A 70 -2.83 4.99 12.10
C ARG A 70 -2.01 3.80 11.60
N CYS A 71 -0.73 4.01 11.30
CA CYS A 71 0.14 2.92 10.86
C CYS A 71 0.34 1.86 11.95
N GLN A 72 0.45 2.28 13.22
CA GLN A 72 0.51 1.35 14.36
C GLN A 72 -0.80 0.59 14.55
N GLN A 73 -1.95 1.27 14.45
CA GLN A 73 -3.27 0.64 14.53
C GLN A 73 -3.47 -0.45 13.48
N LEU A 74 -3.11 -0.16 12.21
CA LEU A 74 -3.21 -1.13 11.12
C LEU A 74 -2.14 -2.22 11.19
N GLY A 75 -1.07 -2.02 11.95
CA GLY A 75 0.00 -3.00 12.15
C GLY A 75 0.88 -3.21 10.92
N PHE A 76 1.29 -2.15 10.23
CA PHE A 76 2.25 -2.26 9.12
C PHE A 76 3.57 -2.91 9.58
N ASP A 77 4.16 -3.74 8.72
CA ASP A 77 5.44 -4.41 8.99
C ASP A 77 6.62 -3.42 8.93
N GLU A 78 6.50 -2.40 8.07
CA GLU A 78 7.50 -1.34 7.89
C GLU A 78 6.84 0.04 7.85
N ILE A 79 7.38 0.98 8.62
CA ILE A 79 6.87 2.35 8.70
C ILE A 79 8.05 3.30 8.55
N ILE A 80 8.14 3.95 7.39
CA ILE A 80 9.15 4.97 7.11
C ILE A 80 8.45 6.29 6.84
N THR A 81 8.60 7.25 7.75
CA THR A 81 8.02 8.59 7.65
C THR A 81 9.11 9.66 7.57
N GLY A 82 8.78 10.84 7.03
CA GLY A 82 9.74 11.94 6.83
C GLY A 82 10.81 11.65 5.77
N CYS A 83 10.58 10.66 4.90
CA CYS A 83 11.54 10.17 3.92
C CYS A 83 11.31 10.78 2.55
N LYS A 84 11.96 11.92 2.27
CA LYS A 84 11.81 12.63 0.99
C LYS A 84 12.45 11.89 -0.19
N ASN A 85 13.57 11.22 0.04
CA ASN A 85 14.19 10.37 -0.97
C ASN A 85 13.92 8.91 -0.61
N LYS A 86 12.97 8.30 -1.31
CA LYS A 86 12.47 6.96 -1.02
C LYS A 86 13.40 5.84 -1.55
N LEU A 87 14.34 6.13 -2.45
CA LEU A 87 15.23 5.12 -3.04
C LEU A 87 16.17 4.43 -2.03
N PRO A 88 16.89 5.15 -1.14
CA PRO A 88 17.66 4.51 -0.09
C PRO A 88 16.79 3.65 0.83
N ALA A 89 15.59 4.12 1.20
CA ALA A 89 14.67 3.37 2.03
C ALA A 89 14.24 2.05 1.37
N LEU A 90 13.99 2.04 0.06
CA LEU A 90 13.72 0.82 -0.69
C LEU A 90 14.87 -0.19 -0.60
N ILE A 91 16.12 0.26 -0.69
CA ILE A 91 17.31 -0.61 -0.57
C ILE A 91 17.41 -1.20 0.84
N ASP A 92 17.19 -0.39 1.87
CA ASP A 92 17.23 -0.83 3.27
C ASP A 92 16.14 -1.87 3.55
N ILE A 93 14.93 -1.68 3.02
CA ILE A 93 13.82 -2.64 3.09
C ILE A 93 14.21 -3.97 2.42
N CYS A 94 14.71 -3.93 1.19
CA CYS A 94 15.18 -5.13 0.49
C CYS A 94 16.19 -5.92 1.33
N SER A 95 17.15 -5.22 1.95
CA SER A 95 18.15 -5.82 2.84
C SER A 95 17.52 -6.42 4.10
N LYS A 96 16.66 -5.66 4.80
CA LYS A 96 16.01 -6.06 6.05
C LYS A 96 15.16 -7.31 5.88
N TYR A 97 14.33 -7.36 4.84
CA TYR A 97 13.40 -8.48 4.59
C TYR A 97 13.97 -9.56 3.67
N LYS A 98 15.19 -9.39 3.17
CA LYS A 98 15.88 -10.33 2.26
C LYS A 98 15.05 -10.62 1.00
N ILE A 99 14.51 -9.56 0.41
CA ILE A 99 13.75 -9.57 -0.85
C ILE A 99 14.43 -8.65 -1.87
N THR A 100 14.11 -8.82 -3.15
CA THR A 100 14.57 -7.90 -4.20
C THR A 100 13.49 -6.88 -4.54
N SER A 101 13.84 -5.78 -5.19
CA SER A 101 12.86 -4.75 -5.58
C SER A 101 11.81 -5.30 -6.56
N GLU A 102 12.16 -6.29 -7.38
CA GLU A 102 11.22 -6.99 -8.27
C GLU A 102 10.17 -7.83 -7.52
N GLN A 103 10.37 -8.09 -6.22
CA GLN A 103 9.41 -8.76 -5.33
C GLN A 103 8.56 -7.77 -4.54
N ILE A 104 8.68 -6.48 -4.83
CA ILE A 104 7.96 -5.40 -4.18
C ILE A 104 6.98 -4.80 -5.18
N SER A 105 5.78 -4.48 -4.70
CA SER A 105 4.90 -3.54 -5.37
C SER A 105 4.91 -2.20 -4.64
N PHE A 106 4.83 -1.09 -5.37
CA PHE A 106 4.74 0.24 -4.79
C PHE A 106 3.57 1.03 -5.38
N LEU A 107 2.76 1.63 -4.50
CA LEU A 107 1.63 2.48 -4.86
C LEU A 107 1.99 3.94 -4.57
N GLY A 108 1.97 4.80 -5.59
CA GLY A 108 2.32 6.23 -5.50
C GLY A 108 1.41 7.09 -6.38
N ASP A 109 1.35 8.39 -6.12
CA ASP A 109 0.44 9.31 -6.82
C ASP A 109 1.14 10.44 -7.57
N ASP A 110 2.41 10.74 -7.28
CA ASP A 110 3.07 11.94 -7.82
C ASP A 110 4.40 11.63 -8.53
N VAL A 111 4.94 12.65 -9.20
CA VAL A 111 6.20 12.58 -9.97
C VAL A 111 7.40 12.12 -9.13
N LEU A 112 7.33 12.32 -7.81
CA LEU A 112 8.40 11.94 -6.89
C LEU A 112 8.49 10.43 -6.68
N ASP A 113 7.44 9.67 -7.05
CA ASP A 113 7.39 8.22 -6.94
C ASP A 113 7.89 7.50 -8.19
N ILE A 114 7.97 8.18 -9.33
CA ILE A 114 8.43 7.61 -10.60
C ILE A 114 9.80 6.90 -10.46
N PRO A 115 10.80 7.44 -9.76
CA PRO A 115 12.06 6.73 -9.56
C PRO A 115 11.92 5.40 -8.80
N ILE A 116 10.91 5.25 -7.94
CA ILE A 116 10.59 3.96 -7.32
C ILE A 116 9.86 3.05 -8.31
N PHE A 117 8.91 3.58 -9.08
CA PHE A 117 8.19 2.79 -10.09
C PHE A 117 9.15 2.08 -11.03
N GLU A 118 10.22 2.75 -11.46
CA GLU A 118 11.28 2.19 -12.32
C GLU A 118 12.11 1.06 -11.69
N LYS A 119 12.00 0.82 -10.37
CA LYS A 119 12.81 -0.16 -9.63
C LYS A 119 12.02 -1.36 -9.13
N VAL A 120 10.74 -1.15 -8.81
CA VAL A 120 9.91 -2.19 -8.21
C VAL A 120 9.39 -3.16 -9.28
N GLY A 121 8.95 -4.34 -8.84
CA GLY A 121 8.40 -5.34 -9.76
C GLY A 121 7.04 -4.94 -10.32
N LEU A 122 6.25 -4.19 -9.54
CA LEU A 122 4.93 -3.74 -9.92
C LEU A 122 4.60 -2.38 -9.32
N SER A 123 4.40 -1.37 -10.17
CA SER A 123 3.98 -0.04 -9.78
C SER A 123 2.48 0.17 -9.99
N ALA A 124 1.87 0.96 -9.11
CA ALA A 124 0.46 1.30 -9.23
C ALA A 124 0.19 2.76 -8.83
N ALA A 125 -0.81 3.36 -9.46
CA ALA A 125 -1.23 4.73 -9.18
C ALA A 125 -2.77 4.86 -9.09
N PRO A 126 -3.30 5.78 -8.27
CA PRO A 126 -4.72 6.13 -8.29
C PRO A 126 -5.12 6.86 -9.58
N ILE A 127 -6.42 6.91 -9.89
CA ILE A 127 -6.92 7.52 -11.15
C ILE A 127 -6.69 9.04 -11.21
N ASP A 128 -6.55 9.69 -10.06
CA ASP A 128 -6.32 11.12 -9.91
C ASP A 128 -4.86 11.48 -9.61
N ALA A 129 -3.96 10.50 -9.71
CA ALA A 129 -2.51 10.72 -9.67
C ALA A 129 -2.06 11.75 -10.72
N HIS A 130 -0.89 12.36 -10.48
CA HIS A 130 -0.25 13.21 -11.46
C HIS A 130 -0.08 12.47 -12.78
N LYS A 131 -0.30 13.16 -13.91
CA LYS A 131 -0.32 12.53 -15.25
C LYS A 131 0.94 11.71 -15.55
N LEU A 132 2.11 12.20 -15.15
CA LEU A 132 3.37 11.47 -15.35
C LEU A 132 3.49 10.21 -14.48
N ALA A 133 2.89 10.20 -13.28
CA ALA A 133 2.84 8.99 -12.46
C ALA A 133 1.91 7.95 -13.10
N ILE A 134 0.72 8.38 -13.57
CA ILE A 134 -0.20 7.53 -14.35
C ILE A 134 0.50 6.92 -15.57
N ASP A 135 1.24 7.73 -16.33
CA ASP A 135 1.92 7.27 -17.55
C ASP A 135 3.10 6.34 -17.26
N SER A 136 3.62 6.36 -16.03
CA SER A 136 4.76 5.53 -15.60
C SER A 136 4.35 4.27 -14.85
N ALA A 137 3.11 4.20 -14.33
CA ALA A 137 2.63 3.07 -13.54
C ALA A 137 2.26 1.86 -14.39
N ASP A 138 2.55 0.65 -13.91
CA ASP A 138 2.14 -0.60 -14.58
C ASP A 138 0.63 -0.83 -14.51
N TRP A 139 -0.01 -0.28 -13.47
CA TRP A 139 -1.45 -0.33 -13.29
C TRP A 139 -1.99 0.96 -12.70
N VAL A 140 -3.16 1.36 -13.21
CA VAL A 140 -3.88 2.54 -12.73
C VAL A 140 -5.21 2.08 -12.18
N SER A 141 -5.49 2.44 -10.94
CA SER A 141 -6.75 2.19 -10.25
C SER A 141 -7.91 2.89 -10.95
N SER A 142 -9.11 2.34 -10.81
CA SER A 142 -10.33 3.05 -11.20
C SER A 142 -10.81 4.05 -10.14
N LEU A 143 -10.21 4.00 -8.95
CA LEU A 143 -10.53 4.81 -7.78
C LEU A 143 -9.43 5.83 -7.49
N LYS A 144 -9.80 6.84 -6.72
CA LYS A 144 -8.91 7.91 -6.28
C LYS A 144 -8.13 7.54 -5.02
N GLY A 145 -7.08 8.32 -4.74
CA GLY A 145 -6.43 8.35 -3.43
C GLY A 145 -7.44 8.49 -2.29
N GLY A 146 -7.30 7.69 -1.24
CA GLY A 146 -8.19 7.74 -0.07
C GLY A 146 -9.63 7.28 -0.30
N GLU A 147 -9.97 6.80 -1.50
CA GLU A 147 -11.33 6.32 -1.84
C GLU A 147 -11.44 4.80 -1.99
N GLY A 148 -10.41 4.03 -1.59
CA GLY A 148 -10.40 2.57 -1.68
C GLY A 148 -9.45 2.00 -2.74
N MET A 149 -8.54 2.81 -3.30
CA MET A 149 -7.64 2.37 -4.36
C MET A 149 -6.71 1.25 -3.89
N VAL A 150 -6.21 1.31 -2.65
CA VAL A 150 -5.33 0.27 -2.07
C VAL A 150 -6.07 -1.05 -1.98
N ARG A 151 -7.33 -1.01 -1.57
CA ARG A 151 -8.22 -2.17 -1.55
C ARG A 151 -8.44 -2.76 -2.94
N GLU A 152 -8.75 -1.93 -3.93
CA GLU A 152 -8.93 -2.40 -5.32
C GLU A 152 -7.66 -3.08 -5.84
N PHE A 153 -6.50 -2.47 -5.59
CA PHE A 153 -5.21 -3.02 -5.98
C PHE A 153 -4.94 -4.38 -5.33
N VAL A 154 -5.11 -4.48 -4.02
CA VAL A 154 -4.84 -5.73 -3.27
C VAL A 154 -5.76 -6.86 -3.70
N ASP A 155 -7.05 -6.57 -3.93
CA ASP A 155 -8.01 -7.55 -4.46
C ASP A 155 -7.54 -8.10 -5.82
N LEU A 156 -7.16 -7.22 -6.74
CA LEU A 156 -6.68 -7.60 -8.06
C LEU A 156 -5.34 -8.36 -8.01
N LEU A 157 -4.40 -7.88 -7.18
CA LEU A 157 -3.10 -8.52 -6.97
C LEU A 157 -3.28 -9.96 -6.51
N LEU A 158 -4.06 -10.19 -5.46
CA LEU A 158 -4.23 -11.53 -4.87
C LEU A 158 -5.01 -12.48 -5.80
N VAL A 159 -6.06 -11.99 -6.47
CA VAL A 159 -6.77 -12.77 -7.50
C VAL A 159 -5.79 -13.23 -8.59
N THR A 160 -4.94 -12.32 -9.06
CA THR A 160 -3.97 -12.61 -10.13
C THR A 160 -2.84 -13.53 -9.66
N GLN A 161 -2.30 -13.29 -8.47
CA GLN A 161 -1.20 -14.05 -7.87
C GLN A 161 -1.61 -15.49 -7.55
N LEU A 162 -2.79 -15.68 -6.95
CA LEU A 162 -3.29 -16.98 -6.52
C LEU A 162 -4.02 -17.75 -7.62
N ASP A 163 -4.41 -17.07 -8.71
CA ASP A 163 -5.24 -17.63 -9.79
C ASP A 163 -6.58 -18.18 -9.27
N LYS A 164 -7.22 -17.41 -8.39
CA LYS A 164 -8.44 -17.79 -7.67
C LYS A 164 -9.51 -16.72 -7.74
N PRO A 165 -10.80 -17.09 -7.70
CA PRO A 165 -11.87 -16.11 -7.61
C PRO A 165 -11.78 -15.35 -6.28
N LEU A 166 -12.24 -14.09 -6.28
CA LEU A 166 -12.15 -13.20 -5.12
C LEU A 166 -12.72 -13.84 -3.84
N LYS A 167 -13.83 -14.57 -3.94
CA LYS A 167 -14.42 -15.27 -2.79
C LYS A 167 -13.41 -16.18 -2.06
N GLU A 168 -12.60 -16.93 -2.81
CA GLU A 168 -11.58 -17.81 -2.23
C GLU A 168 -10.37 -17.05 -1.67
N VAL A 169 -10.04 -15.90 -2.26
CA VAL A 169 -8.99 -15.00 -1.74
C VAL A 169 -9.31 -14.54 -0.32
N TYR A 170 -10.59 -14.33 0.00
CA TYR A 170 -11.01 -13.88 1.34
C TYR A 170 -11.13 -15.01 2.37
N GLU A 171 -11.12 -16.28 1.98
CA GLU A 171 -11.37 -17.38 2.93
C GLU A 171 -10.39 -17.40 4.12
N PRO A 172 -9.07 -17.15 3.98
CA PRO A 172 -8.17 -17.07 5.14
C PRO A 172 -8.61 -16.00 6.16
N LEU A 173 -8.95 -14.80 5.68
CA LEU A 173 -9.44 -13.70 6.52
C LEU A 173 -10.80 -14.03 7.16
N LEU A 174 -11.74 -14.57 6.38
CA LEU A 174 -13.05 -14.95 6.90
C LEU A 174 -12.95 -16.09 7.93
N ASN A 175 -12.00 -17.01 7.77
CA ASN A 175 -11.75 -18.06 8.75
C ASN A 175 -11.26 -17.52 10.09
N LYS A 176 -10.40 -16.49 10.11
CA LYS A 176 -10.02 -15.80 11.35
C LYS A 176 -11.25 -15.28 12.10
N ILE A 177 -12.16 -14.61 11.39
CA ILE A 177 -13.41 -14.09 11.97
C ILE A 177 -14.28 -15.23 12.51
N ARG A 178 -14.45 -16.31 11.74
CA ARG A 178 -15.25 -17.48 12.17
C ARG A 178 -14.67 -18.17 13.41
N LEU A 179 -13.36 -18.06 13.63
CA LEU A 179 -12.63 -18.63 14.76
C LEU A 179 -12.45 -17.64 15.94
N ASP A 180 -13.00 -16.42 15.83
CA ASP A 180 -12.80 -15.32 16.79
C ASP A 180 -11.32 -14.92 17.00
N ASP A 181 -10.48 -15.17 15.99
CA ASP A 181 -9.06 -14.78 15.96
C ASP A 181 -8.91 -13.37 15.35
N VAL A 182 -9.47 -12.38 16.04
CA VAL A 182 -9.61 -11.00 15.53
C VAL A 182 -8.97 -9.94 16.42
N ALA A 183 -8.25 -10.35 17.46
CA ALA A 183 -7.72 -9.43 18.49
C ALA A 183 -6.74 -8.38 17.93
N THR A 184 -6.06 -8.68 16.81
CA THR A 184 -5.11 -7.78 16.14
C THR A 184 -5.65 -7.24 14.81
N MET A 185 -6.91 -7.53 14.48
CA MET A 185 -7.51 -7.07 13.23
C MET A 185 -7.98 -5.63 13.38
N GLU A 186 -7.59 -4.80 12.43
CA GLU A 186 -8.01 -3.40 12.34
C GLU A 186 -8.39 -3.08 10.88
N GLN A 187 -9.33 -2.13 10.71
CA GLN A 187 -9.79 -1.64 9.41
C GLN A 187 -9.46 -0.17 9.22
#